data_AF-A0A1I2JIR1-F1
#
_entry.id   AF-A0A1I2JIR1-F1
#
_cell.length_a   1.000
_cell.length_b   1.000
_cell.length_c   1.000
_cell.angle_alpha   90.00
_cell.angle_beta   90.00
_cell.angle_gamma   90.00
#
_symmetry.space_group_name_H-M   'P 1'
#
loop_
_entity.id
_entity.type
_entity.pdbx_description
1 polymer ?
#
loop_
_entity_poly.entity_id
_entity_poly.type
_entity_poly.pdbx_seq_one_letter_code
_entity_poly.pdbx_strand_id
1 'polypeptide(L)'
;MAIPKVWNPGSKARLGIALFALAYLAATHPWTSDERSIAQGHYQLALAFLMMAAFPRGTKLYVALGVTLAVLLLVGAALDGLSMR
;
A
#
# COMPACT_ATOMS: atom_id res chain seq x y z
N MET A 1 5.17 26.83 -14.11
CA MET A 1 4.57 26.69 -12.76
C MET A 1 3.81 25.37 -12.74
N ALA A 2 4.37 24.31 -12.16
CA ALA A 2 3.73 23.00 -12.14
C ALA A 2 2.59 23.01 -11.13
N ILE A 3 1.35 22.86 -11.58
CA ILE A 3 0.18 22.74 -10.70
C ILE A 3 0.41 21.49 -9.84
N PRO A 4 0.54 21.59 -8.51
CA PRO A 4 0.75 20.41 -7.68
C PRO A 4 -0.48 19.52 -7.80
N LYS A 5 -0.32 18.33 -8.40
CA LYS A 5 -1.41 17.37 -8.56
C LYS A 5 -1.85 16.91 -7.18
N VAL A 6 -3.01 17.38 -6.76
CA VAL A 6 -3.60 17.06 -5.45
C VAL A 6 -4.22 15.66 -5.54
N TRP A 7 -3.98 14.83 -4.52
CA TRP A 7 -4.69 13.57 -4.38
C TRP A 7 -6.13 13.87 -3.96
N ASN A 8 -7.04 13.81 -4.92
CA ASN A 8 -8.48 13.96 -4.69
C ASN A 8 -9.30 12.89 -5.44
N PRO A 9 -9.07 11.59 -5.17
CA PRO A 9 -9.95 10.57 -5.70
C PRO A 9 -11.36 10.72 -5.11
N GLY A 10 -12.38 10.64 -5.96
CA GLY A 10 -13.77 10.53 -5.52
C GLY A 10 -13.99 9.28 -4.66
N SER A 11 -15.06 9.24 -3.86
CA SER A 11 -15.34 8.11 -2.95
C SER A 11 -15.39 6.76 -3.69
N LYS A 12 -15.93 6.74 -4.93
CA LYS A 12 -15.96 5.56 -5.80
C LYS A 12 -14.57 5.08 -6.21
N ALA A 13 -13.65 6.00 -6.51
CA ALA A 13 -12.27 5.67 -6.87
C ALA A 13 -11.51 5.11 -5.66
N ARG A 14 -11.74 5.65 -4.46
CA ARG A 14 -11.15 5.12 -3.21
C ARG A 14 -11.62 3.69 -2.92
N LEU A 15 -12.92 3.46 -3.05
CA LEU A 15 -13.50 2.12 -2.97
C LEU A 15 -12.94 1.19 -4.05
N GLY A 16 -12.79 1.67 -5.29
CA GLY A 16 -12.17 0.89 -6.37
C GLY A 16 -10.73 0.48 -6.06
N ILE A 17 -9.91 1.38 -5.50
CA ILE A 17 -8.53 1.07 -5.09
C ILE A 17 -8.52 0.05 -3.95
N ALA A 18 -9.40 0.20 -2.95
CA ALA A 18 -9.52 -0.76 -1.85
C ALA A 18 -9.98 -2.15 -2.33
N LEU A 19 -11.00 -2.20 -3.21
CA LEU A 19 -11.48 -3.44 -3.80
C LEU A 19 -10.41 -4.09 -4.69
N PHE A 20 -9.65 -3.30 -5.44
CA PHE A 20 -8.52 -3.80 -6.21
C PHE A 20 -7.45 -4.43 -5.32
N ALA A 21 -7.11 -3.81 -4.19
CA ALA A 21 -6.16 -4.37 -3.23
C ALA A 21 -6.64 -5.71 -2.66
N LEU A 22 -7.92 -5.81 -2.32
CA LEU A 22 -8.52 -7.05 -1.83
C LEU A 22 -8.59 -8.13 -2.91
N ALA A 23 -8.97 -7.77 -4.13
CA ALA A 23 -9.00 -8.68 -5.27
C ALA A 23 -7.59 -9.17 -5.63
N TYR A 24 -6.58 -8.31 -5.51
CA TYR A 24 -5.17 -8.67 -5.69
C TYR A 24 -4.71 -9.69 -4.65
N LEU A 25 -5.03 -9.47 -3.38
CA LEU A 25 -4.80 -10.44 -2.29
C LEU A 25 -5.50 -11.78 -2.57
N ALA A 26 -6.78 -11.71 -2.97
CA ALA A 26 -7.56 -12.88 -3.33
C ALA A 26 -7.05 -13.60 -4.57
N ALA A 27 -6.37 -12.93 -5.52
CA ALA A 27 -5.78 -13.57 -6.68
C ALA A 27 -4.43 -14.22 -6.35
N THR A 28 -3.60 -13.52 -5.56
CA THR A 28 -2.23 -13.95 -5.23
C THR A 28 -2.17 -14.97 -4.10
N HIS A 29 -3.21 -15.06 -3.26
CA HIS A 29 -3.30 -15.98 -2.12
C HIS A 29 -2.01 -16.06 -1.29
N PRO A 30 -1.45 -14.93 -0.82
CA PRO A 30 -0.14 -14.94 -0.15
C PRO A 30 -0.11 -15.77 1.14
N TRP A 31 -1.27 -16.07 1.73
CA TRP A 31 -1.40 -16.98 2.88
C TRP A 31 -1.15 -18.46 2.55
N THR A 32 -1.11 -18.85 1.27
CA THR A 32 -0.78 -20.22 0.85
C THR A 32 0.64 -20.35 0.33
N SER A 33 1.44 -19.28 0.36
CA SER A 33 2.82 -19.31 -0.13
C SER A 33 3.75 -19.85 0.95
N ASP A 34 4.53 -20.87 0.61
CA ASP A 34 5.57 -21.43 1.50
C ASP A 34 6.75 -20.47 1.69
N GLU A 35 6.96 -19.55 0.74
CA GLU A 35 8.00 -18.54 0.82
C GLU A 35 7.48 -17.26 1.50
N ARG A 36 7.91 -17.07 2.75
CA ARG A 36 7.53 -15.91 3.57
C ARG A 36 7.88 -14.57 2.93
N SER A 37 8.99 -14.48 2.20
CA SER A 37 9.43 -13.27 1.51
C SER A 37 8.47 -12.88 0.38
N ILE A 38 8.01 -13.85 -0.41
CA ILE A 38 7.03 -13.65 -1.48
C ILE A 38 5.69 -13.23 -0.90
N ALA A 39 5.22 -13.93 0.13
CA ALA A 39 3.99 -13.58 0.84
C ALA A 39 4.03 -12.14 1.38
N GLN A 40 5.15 -11.75 2.01
CA GLN A 40 5.35 -10.40 2.53
C GLN A 40 5.27 -9.33 1.43
N GLY A 41 5.88 -9.56 0.27
CA GLY A 41 5.81 -8.64 -0.86
C GLY A 41 4.38 -8.37 -1.31
N HIS A 42 3.55 -9.42 -1.40
CA HIS A 42 2.13 -9.29 -1.74
C HIS A 42 1.34 -8.50 -0.69
N TYR A 43 1.58 -8.76 0.60
CA TYR A 43 0.94 -8.00 1.68
C TYR A 43 1.35 -6.53 1.71
N GLN A 44 2.64 -6.25 1.49
CA GLN A 44 3.15 -4.89 1.38
C GLN A 44 2.49 -4.15 0.22
N LEU A 45 2.41 -4.77 -0.96
CA LEU A 45 1.77 -4.16 -2.12
C LEU A 45 0.29 -3.83 -1.85
N ALA A 46 -0.45 -4.79 -1.27
CA ALA A 46 -1.85 -4.59 -0.95
C ALA A 46 -2.07 -3.49 0.12
N LEU A 47 -1.19 -3.43 1.12
CA LEU A 47 -1.21 -2.38 2.15
C LEU A 47 -0.97 -1.00 1.52
N ALA A 48 -0.06 -0.90 0.54
CA ALA A 48 0.20 0.34 -0.18
C ALA A 48 -1.06 0.89 -0.86
N PHE A 49 -1.80 0.01 -1.55
CA PHE A 49 -3.06 0.38 -2.19
C PHE A 49 -4.13 0.77 -1.17
N LEU A 50 -4.23 0.04 -0.05
CA LEU A 50 -5.17 0.38 1.02
C LEU A 50 -4.86 1.74 1.65
N MET A 51 -3.58 2.05 1.88
CA MET A 51 -3.15 3.35 2.40
C MET A 51 -3.50 4.48 1.42
N MET A 52 -3.20 4.31 0.14
CA MET A 52 -3.64 5.23 -0.92
C MET A 52 -5.15 5.48 -0.88
N ALA A 53 -5.95 4.43 -0.70
CA ALA A 53 -7.39 4.54 -0.54
C ALA A 53 -7.80 5.25 0.77
N ALA A 54 -7.02 5.13 1.84
CA ALA A 54 -7.30 5.73 3.15
C ALA A 54 -6.87 7.21 3.28
N PHE A 55 -5.94 7.70 2.45
CA PHE A 55 -5.43 9.08 2.56
C PHE A 55 -6.53 10.17 2.52
N PRO A 56 -6.42 11.23 3.36
CA PRO A 56 -7.35 12.36 3.33
C PRO A 56 -7.33 13.09 1.98
N ARG A 57 -8.50 13.62 1.59
CA ARG A 57 -8.62 14.52 0.44
C ARG A 57 -7.78 15.77 0.68
N GLY A 58 -7.12 16.27 -0.36
CA GLY A 58 -6.31 17.49 -0.27
C GLY A 58 -4.83 17.26 0.04
N THR A 59 -4.43 16.01 0.29
CA THR A 59 -3.01 15.65 0.42
C THR A 59 -2.31 15.83 -0.93
N LYS A 60 -1.12 16.43 -0.96
CA LYS A 60 -0.31 16.48 -2.19
C LYS A 60 0.02 15.05 -2.61
N LEU A 61 -0.15 14.70 -3.89
CA LEU A 61 0.10 13.33 -4.39
C LEU A 61 1.48 12.80 -3.99
N TYR A 62 2.52 13.64 -4.07
CA TYR A 62 3.88 13.26 -3.67
C TYR A 62 4.03 12.98 -2.18
N VAL A 63 3.23 13.63 -1.32
CA VAL A 63 3.21 13.35 0.12
C VAL A 63 2.51 12.02 0.38
N ALA A 64 1.37 11.75 -0.28
CA ALA A 64 0.69 10.46 -0.16
C ALA A 64 1.59 9.31 -0.64
N LEU A 65 2.26 9.47 -1.78
CA LEU A 65 3.24 8.51 -2.28
C LEU A 65 4.43 8.36 -1.33
N GLY A 66 5.00 9.47 -0.86
CA GLY A 66 6.15 9.47 0.04
C GLY A 66 5.86 8.78 1.38
N VAL A 67 4.70 9.06 1.98
CA VAL A 67 4.28 8.40 3.23
C VAL A 67 3.99 6.93 2.99
N THR A 68 3.34 6.57 1.88
CA THR A 68 3.10 5.16 1.54
C THR A 68 4.43 4.40 1.41
N LEU A 69 5.40 4.96 0.69
CA LEU A 69 6.75 4.38 0.56
C LEU A 69 7.47 4.28 1.91
N ALA A 70 7.41 5.33 2.73
CA ALA A 70 8.04 5.33 4.06
C ALA A 70 7.44 4.24 4.96
N VAL A 71 6.12 4.04 4.93
CA VAL A 71 5.48 2.95 5.67
C VAL A 71 5.89 1.59 5.13
N LEU A 72 5.95 1.39 3.82
CA LEU A 72 6.39 0.12 3.25
C LEU A 72 7.82 -0.24 3.67
N LEU A 73 8.72 0.74 3.63
CA LEU A 73 10.10 0.56 4.10
C LEU A 73 10.16 0.27 5.59
N LEU A 74 9.37 0.97 6.41
CA LEU A 74 9.30 0.72 7.85
C LEU A 74 8.77 -0.68 8.17
N VAL A 75 7.72 -1.12 7.47
CA VAL A 75 7.14 -2.46 7.63
C VAL A 75 8.12 -3.53 7.20
N GLY A 76 8.82 -3.35 6.06
CA GLY A 76 9.90 -4.25 5.64
C GLY A 76 11.00 -4.35 6.68
N ALA A 77 11.57 -3.22 7.11
CA ALA A 77 12.63 -3.18 8.12
C ALA A 77 12.19 -3.76 9.47
N ALA A 78 10.93 -3.55 9.88
CA ALA A 78 10.40 -4.12 11.11
C ALA A 78 10.26 -5.66 11.02
N LEU A 79 9.85 -6.18 9.87
CA LEU A 79 9.75 -7.62 9.63
C LEU A 79 11.12 -8.29 9.56
N ASP A 80 12.09 -7.65 8.89
CA ASP A 80 13.49 -8.11 8.84
C ASP A 80 14.12 -8.08 10.24
N GLY A 81 13.89 -7.01 11.01
CA GLY A 81 14.37 -6.89 12.38
C GLY A 81 13.74 -7.91 13.33
N LEU A 82 12.47 -8.31 13.11
CA LEU A 82 11.82 -9.39 13.86
C LEU A 82 12.36 -10.78 13.47
N SER A 83 12.82 -10.94 12.23
CA SER A 83 13.41 -12.20 11.74
C SER A 83 14.82 -12.46 12.29
N MET A 84 15.51 -11.43 12.78
CA MET A 84 16.87 -11.55 13.34
C MET A 84 16.89 -11.88 14.85
N ARG A 85 15.73 -11.98 15.50
CA ARG A 85 15.58 -12.43 16.90
C ARG A 85 15.11 -13.87 16.97
#